data_AF-A0A6G0WGM9-F1
#
_entry.id   AF-A0A6G0WGM9-F1
#
_cell.length_a   1.000
_cell.length_b   1.000
_cell.length_c   1.000
_cell.angle_alpha   90.00
_cell.angle_beta   90.00
_cell.angle_gamma   90.00
#
_symmetry.space_group_name_H-M   'P 1'
#
loop_
_entity.id
_entity.type
_entity.pdbx_description
1 polymer ?
#
loop_
_entity_poly.entity_id
_entity_poly.type
_entity_poly.pdbx_seq_one_letter_code
_entity_poly.pdbx_strand_id
1 'polypeptide(L)'
;MEMEDDSLLLLPSGEGASVDLLHANEASNEYNNTEHENPETKGRKRERLTLGQKRQVVDLASSNQFTHRELAEKFQVGRTTITNICKNTELIRNETDSADIVKKKRKTTKCTYDLKILDEALHKWRMEVKVSNPEVKMTGATLQNKAMQLAHSMLADPYIRLPEKVQAALSKFSASNGWLDGYRTRFGSFSTRLTSDQTVIKQVDFQTRLREIHHILDNVDPQDIWTGSEFALVSKPPSATQPETSRLTVSLFVNAAGETFDLQVIGTERGGGPPCDMEALDLREKYRIMYDVSKTGWQVAHTCMHVLKQLNALAKSRKRHFHVILDSAVPHVKAAMMLDSLGDQRTFFLYESLRILFLPPNFNLAKCHPLHLGLITTFKARFRYEELDALFSRCRNQASLMDPQLQWTLKNVLHWLSVALHSLEPSDIVSTWIQSGLLPSSTVASVMSYHRVSARPSKAVEDLQWLLTEIAAQMPPFLPWIGIPEANAQLWIDMEGKASVTDPGVDDVQIIRSVLVKHGYLEMRPGNLEESVEGIVSSSANVSEPVPNKRDVWEAIDLLKRYVRVSGQAPHIPSIVALNALKSSTANLS
;
A
#
# COMPACT_ATOMS: atom_id res chain seq x y z
N MET A 1 65.87 -31.65 3.37
CA MET A 1 66.97 -30.78 2.89
C MET A 1 66.42 -29.38 3.02
N GLU A 2 66.44 -28.84 4.24
CA GLU A 2 67.57 -28.05 4.80
C GLU A 2 67.69 -26.72 4.04
N MET A 3 67.24 -25.63 4.65
CA MET A 3 68.03 -24.69 5.49
C MET A 3 68.77 -23.69 4.58
N GLU A 4 68.89 -22.39 4.82
CA GLU A 4 68.71 -21.43 5.93
C GLU A 4 68.53 -20.05 5.23
N ASP A 5 67.69 -19.12 5.68
CA ASP A 5 67.81 -18.24 6.85
C ASP A 5 68.96 -17.20 6.73
N ASP A 6 68.61 -15.93 6.93
CA ASP A 6 69.34 -15.01 7.84
C ASP A 6 68.87 -13.55 7.69
N SER A 7 68.13 -13.09 8.70
CA SER A 7 68.62 -12.09 9.69
C SER A 7 67.42 -11.36 10.33
N LEU A 8 67.03 -11.63 11.59
CA LEU A 8 67.67 -11.19 12.85
C LEU A 8 67.61 -9.65 13.01
N LEU A 9 67.12 -9.01 14.08
CA LEU A 9 66.99 -9.24 15.53
C LEU A 9 66.19 -8.01 16.08
N LEU A 10 65.48 -7.93 17.20
CA LEU A 10 65.71 -8.42 18.57
C LEU A 10 64.42 -8.20 19.42
N LEU A 11 64.12 -9.23 20.20
CA LEU A 11 63.21 -9.34 21.35
C LEU A 11 63.77 -8.57 22.59
N PRO A 12 63.09 -8.41 23.77
CA PRO A 12 62.41 -9.52 24.46
C PRO A 12 61.16 -9.27 25.33
N SER A 13 60.55 -10.43 25.60
CA SER A 13 59.45 -10.76 26.50
C SER A 13 59.84 -10.67 27.99
N GLY A 14 58.83 -10.50 28.86
CA GLY A 14 58.96 -10.70 30.31
C GLY A 14 57.59 -10.98 30.95
N GLU A 15 57.55 -12.03 31.77
CA GLU A 15 56.41 -12.70 32.41
C GLU A 15 55.73 -11.89 33.54
N GLY A 16 54.54 -12.35 33.97
CA GLY A 16 54.17 -12.28 35.40
C GLY A 16 52.79 -11.73 35.79
N ALA A 17 51.91 -12.65 36.21
CA ALA A 17 51.06 -12.59 37.41
C ALA A 17 50.00 -11.46 37.65
N SER A 18 48.73 -11.89 37.66
CA SER A 18 47.76 -11.81 38.77
C SER A 18 47.19 -10.47 39.31
N VAL A 19 45.84 -10.44 39.36
CA VAL A 19 44.93 -9.97 40.44
C VAL A 19 44.52 -8.49 40.48
N ASP A 20 43.19 -8.31 40.47
CA ASP A 20 42.30 -7.25 40.99
C ASP A 20 42.77 -5.79 41.06
N LEU A 21 41.88 -4.87 40.65
CA LEU A 21 41.36 -3.82 41.54
C LEU A 21 40.25 -2.99 40.87
N LEU A 22 39.08 -3.05 41.52
CA LEU A 22 38.01 -2.06 41.49
C LEU A 22 38.46 -0.76 42.19
N HIS A 23 37.75 0.34 41.88
CA HIS A 23 37.84 1.69 42.48
C HIS A 23 39.09 2.48 42.04
N ALA A 24 39.05 3.77 41.70
CA ALA A 24 38.15 4.89 42.00
C ALA A 24 38.34 5.95 40.86
N ASN A 25 37.76 7.14 40.79
CA ASN A 25 37.27 8.03 41.83
C ASN A 25 36.44 9.14 41.15
N GLU A 26 35.25 9.38 41.69
CA GLU A 26 34.63 10.70 41.68
C GLU A 26 35.33 11.54 42.76
N ALA A 27 35.78 12.74 42.39
CA ALA A 27 36.16 13.84 43.25
C ALA A 27 35.85 15.11 42.43
N SER A 28 35.28 16.19 42.94
CA SER A 28 35.02 16.62 44.30
C SER A 28 34.26 17.95 44.18
N ASN A 29 33.36 18.25 45.12
CA ASN A 29 33.48 19.43 46.00
C ASN A 29 32.21 19.59 46.84
N GLU A 30 32.36 19.21 48.10
CA GLU A 30 31.55 19.64 49.22
C GLU A 30 31.82 21.11 49.54
N TYR A 31 30.75 21.84 49.89
CA TYR A 31 30.82 22.85 50.93
C TYR A 31 29.70 22.57 51.93
N ASN A 32 30.11 22.32 53.17
CA ASN A 32 29.29 22.09 54.35
C ASN A 32 28.37 23.28 54.66
N ASN A 33 27.13 22.98 55.05
CA ASN A 33 26.49 23.70 56.14
C ASN A 33 25.65 22.73 56.96
N THR A 34 26.18 22.37 58.13
CA THR A 34 25.52 21.59 59.18
C THR A 34 24.57 22.48 59.97
N GLU A 35 23.27 22.19 59.88
CA GLU A 35 22.32 22.47 60.96
C GLU A 35 21.51 21.20 61.24
N HIS A 36 21.47 20.83 62.52
CA HIS A 36 20.71 19.70 63.05
C HIS A 36 19.20 19.94 62.89
N GLU A 37 18.50 19.09 62.14
CA GLU A 37 17.04 18.99 62.23
C GLU A 37 16.57 17.53 62.44
N ASN A 38 15.60 17.43 63.33
CA ASN A 38 14.87 16.28 63.88
C ASN A 38 14.41 15.24 62.82
N PRO A 39 14.30 13.93 63.14
CA PRO A 39 13.93 12.90 62.19
C PRO A 39 12.40 12.78 62.05
N GLU A 40 11.68 13.88 61.82
CA GLU A 40 10.25 13.83 61.52
C GLU A 40 9.88 14.84 60.44
N THR A 41 9.26 14.31 59.37
CA THR A 41 8.66 15.02 58.22
C THR A 41 9.55 15.38 57.01
N LYS A 42 10.18 14.39 56.37
CA LYS A 42 10.43 14.48 54.91
C LYS A 42 9.09 14.50 54.18
N GLY A 43 8.62 15.69 53.82
CA GLY A 43 7.45 15.87 52.96
C GLY A 43 7.58 15.01 51.70
N ARG A 44 6.70 14.00 51.54
CA ARG A 44 6.65 13.12 50.37
C ARG A 44 6.62 13.96 49.09
N LYS A 45 7.68 13.89 48.29
CA LYS A 45 7.73 14.48 46.94
C LYS A 45 6.55 13.92 46.15
N ARG A 46 5.59 14.78 45.79
CA ARG A 46 4.41 14.38 44.99
C ARG A 46 4.86 13.85 43.63
N GLU A 47 4.89 12.53 43.47
CA GLU A 47 5.26 11.90 42.21
C GLU A 47 4.05 11.85 41.26
N ARG A 48 4.28 12.28 40.01
CA ARG A 48 3.25 12.22 38.94
C ARG A 48 3.36 10.88 38.20
N LEU A 49 2.24 10.16 38.16
CA LEU A 49 2.10 8.91 37.42
C LEU A 49 2.28 9.09 35.91
N THR A 50 2.97 8.13 35.29
CA THR A 50 3.08 7.99 33.84
C THR A 50 1.76 7.54 33.21
N LEU A 51 1.63 7.70 31.89
CA LEU A 51 0.46 7.28 31.13
C LEU A 51 0.27 5.76 31.25
N GLY A 52 1.36 4.98 31.20
CA GLY A 52 1.32 3.54 31.46
C GLY A 52 0.86 3.20 32.89
N GLN A 53 1.34 3.91 33.91
CA GLN A 53 0.88 3.71 35.29
C GLN A 53 -0.60 4.08 35.45
N LYS A 54 -1.07 5.14 34.76
CA LYS A 54 -2.49 5.52 34.76
C LYS A 54 -3.37 4.43 34.13
N ARG A 55 -2.90 3.77 33.07
CA ARG A 55 -3.61 2.61 32.47
C ARG A 55 -3.72 1.45 33.46
N GLN A 56 -2.64 1.13 34.17
CA GLN A 56 -2.66 0.11 35.22
C GLN A 56 -3.66 0.43 36.34
N VAL A 57 -3.75 1.70 36.76
CA VAL A 57 -4.77 2.14 37.74
C VAL A 57 -6.19 1.89 37.20
N VAL A 58 -6.46 2.23 35.94
CA VAL A 58 -7.77 2.01 35.29
C VAL A 58 -8.12 0.52 35.23
N ASP A 59 -7.17 -0.33 34.82
CA ASP A 59 -7.42 -1.77 34.70
C ASP A 59 -7.66 -2.43 36.08
N LEU A 60 -6.88 -2.05 37.10
CA LEU A 60 -7.06 -2.55 38.47
C LEU A 60 -8.31 -1.99 39.18
N ALA A 61 -8.73 -0.77 38.85
CA ALA A 61 -10.01 -0.24 39.34
C ALA A 61 -11.20 -0.94 38.67
N SER A 62 -11.07 -1.31 37.39
CA SER A 62 -12.12 -2.00 36.63
C SER A 62 -12.33 -3.45 37.06
N SER A 63 -11.32 -4.10 37.66
CA SER A 63 -11.45 -5.46 38.18
C SER A 63 -12.27 -5.54 39.47
N ASN A 64 -12.66 -4.40 40.07
CA ASN A 64 -13.35 -4.29 41.36
C ASN A 64 -12.65 -5.00 42.54
N GLN A 65 -11.39 -5.41 42.37
CA GLN A 65 -10.60 -6.09 43.40
C GLN A 65 -9.93 -5.14 44.38
N PHE A 66 -9.80 -3.86 44.02
CA PHE A 66 -9.11 -2.85 44.81
C PHE A 66 -9.96 -1.61 44.99
N THR A 67 -10.04 -1.11 46.21
CA THR A 67 -10.64 0.18 46.52
C THR A 67 -9.74 1.33 46.05
N HIS A 68 -10.33 2.51 45.83
CA HIS A 68 -9.54 3.71 45.50
C HIS A 68 -8.49 4.07 46.56
N ARG A 69 -8.66 3.62 47.82
CA ARG A 69 -7.68 3.83 48.90
C ARG A 69 -6.48 2.91 48.72
N GLU A 70 -6.71 1.63 48.47
CA GLU A 70 -5.64 0.64 48.26
C GLU A 70 -4.84 0.95 46.98
N LEU A 71 -5.51 1.42 45.92
CA LEU A 71 -4.81 1.91 44.73
C LEU A 71 -3.97 3.15 45.00
N ALA A 72 -4.45 4.08 45.84
CA ALA A 72 -3.71 5.28 46.20
C ALA A 72 -2.42 4.92 46.96
N GLU A 73 -2.49 3.95 47.87
CA GLU A 73 -1.34 3.42 48.60
C GLU A 73 -0.37 2.67 47.67
N LYS A 74 -0.89 1.78 46.81
CA LYS A 74 -0.10 0.99 45.85
C LYS A 74 0.71 1.85 44.88
N PHE A 75 0.10 2.92 44.38
CA PHE A 75 0.75 3.85 43.44
C PHE A 75 1.38 5.07 44.12
N GLN A 76 1.40 5.11 45.46
CA GLN A 76 1.92 6.21 46.28
C GLN A 76 1.43 7.61 45.86
N VAL A 77 0.14 7.72 45.55
CA VAL A 77 -0.52 8.98 45.18
C VAL A 77 -1.71 9.28 46.08
N GLY A 78 -2.23 10.50 46.04
CA GLY A 78 -3.46 10.84 46.76
C GLY A 78 -4.69 10.13 46.19
N ARG A 79 -5.66 9.80 47.05
CA ARG A 79 -6.96 9.20 46.67
C ARG A 79 -7.71 10.00 45.60
N THR A 80 -7.57 11.33 45.61
CA THR A 80 -8.14 12.23 44.59
C THR A 80 -7.52 12.01 43.22
N THR A 81 -6.22 11.70 43.13
CA THR A 81 -5.53 11.36 41.88
C THR A 81 -6.10 10.09 41.26
N ILE A 82 -6.29 9.03 42.06
CA ILE A 82 -6.92 7.78 41.60
C ILE A 82 -8.34 8.03 41.11
N THR A 83 -9.13 8.79 41.87
CA THR A 83 -10.50 9.14 41.49
C THR A 83 -10.55 9.93 40.17
N ASN A 84 -9.65 10.88 39.97
CA ASN A 84 -9.55 11.65 38.72
C ASN A 84 -9.08 10.80 37.53
N ILE A 85 -8.21 9.82 37.77
CA ILE A 85 -7.80 8.84 36.76
C ILE A 85 -9.00 7.99 36.34
N CYS A 86 -9.75 7.43 37.29
CA CYS A 86 -10.91 6.59 37.02
C CYS A 86 -12.06 7.37 36.34
N LYS A 87 -12.20 8.68 36.60
CA LYS A 87 -13.13 9.55 35.87
C LYS A 87 -12.75 9.74 34.40
N ASN A 88 -11.47 9.65 34.06
CA ASN A 88 -10.94 9.82 32.70
C ASN A 88 -10.57 8.47 32.06
N THR A 89 -11.25 7.40 32.45
CA THR A 89 -10.95 6.02 32.02
C THR A 89 -10.85 5.90 30.50
N GLU A 90 -11.88 6.30 29.76
CA GLU A 90 -11.92 6.20 28.29
C GLU A 90 -10.78 6.98 27.61
N LEU A 91 -10.47 8.18 28.11
CA LEU A 91 -9.38 8.99 27.58
C LEU A 91 -8.02 8.31 27.78
N ILE A 92 -7.79 7.71 28.96
CA ILE A 92 -6.54 7.02 29.27
C ILE A 92 -6.42 5.74 28.45
N ARG A 93 -7.52 5.01 28.23
CA ARG A 93 -7.53 3.83 27.35
C ARG A 93 -7.15 4.24 25.92
N ASN A 94 -7.86 5.19 25.34
CA ASN A 94 -7.61 5.67 23.97
C ASN A 94 -6.18 6.18 23.76
N GLU A 95 -5.65 6.99 24.69
CA GLU A 95 -4.28 7.52 24.60
C GLU A 95 -3.21 6.44 24.86
N THR A 96 -3.53 5.34 25.54
CA THR A 96 -2.56 4.26 25.85
C THR A 96 -2.57 3.13 24.82
N ASP A 97 -3.73 2.82 24.25
CA ASP A 97 -3.91 1.69 23.33
C ASP A 97 -3.21 1.96 21.98
N SER A 98 -3.07 3.24 21.62
CA SER A 98 -2.29 3.74 20.47
C SER A 98 -0.87 4.20 20.82
N ALA A 99 -0.38 3.97 22.05
CA ALA A 99 0.90 4.51 22.53
C ALA A 99 2.07 3.52 22.47
N ASP A 100 3.16 3.95 21.85
CA ASP A 100 4.45 3.25 21.94
C ASP A 100 5.09 3.41 23.33
N ILE A 101 6.17 2.65 23.58
CA ILE A 101 6.90 2.63 24.86
C ILE A 101 7.29 4.03 25.34
N VAL A 102 7.70 4.91 24.43
CA VAL A 102 8.07 6.31 24.74
C VAL A 102 6.86 7.12 25.21
N LYS A 103 5.71 6.97 24.55
CA LYS A 103 4.46 7.66 24.92
C LYS A 103 3.94 7.17 26.27
N LYS A 104 4.08 5.88 26.58
CA LYS A 104 3.68 5.30 27.89
C LYS A 104 4.49 5.86 29.07
N LYS A 105 5.73 6.31 28.86
CA LYS A 105 6.58 6.97 29.89
C LYS A 105 6.16 8.41 30.21
N ARG A 106 5.30 9.03 29.41
CA ARG A 106 4.87 10.41 29.60
C ARG A 106 3.98 10.58 30.83
N LYS A 107 4.20 11.62 31.64
CA LYS A 107 3.38 11.90 32.85
C LYS A 107 2.08 12.66 32.57
N THR A 108 1.98 13.33 31.42
CA THR A 108 0.78 14.08 30.99
C THR A 108 -0.14 13.20 30.15
N THR A 109 -1.44 13.21 30.47
CA THR A 109 -2.43 12.35 29.81
C THR A 109 -2.79 12.82 28.40
N LYS A 110 -3.03 14.13 28.21
CA LYS A 110 -3.37 14.70 26.88
C LYS A 110 -2.16 15.36 26.24
N CYS A 111 -1.81 15.02 25.00
CA CYS A 111 -0.87 15.81 24.20
C CYS A 111 -1.67 16.79 23.36
N THR A 112 -1.77 18.04 23.80
CA THR A 112 -2.32 19.15 23.01
C THR A 112 -1.29 20.25 23.01
N TYR A 113 -0.75 20.52 21.82
CA TYR A 113 0.07 21.67 21.51
C TYR A 113 -0.36 22.13 20.12
N ASP A 114 -0.16 23.41 19.81
CA ASP A 114 -0.81 24.06 18.68
C ASP A 114 -0.43 23.44 17.32
N LEU A 115 0.77 22.86 17.21
CA LEU A 115 1.27 22.21 15.99
C LEU A 115 0.99 20.70 15.89
N LYS A 116 0.16 20.13 16.78
CA LYS A 116 -0.11 18.68 16.78
C LYS A 116 -0.64 18.17 15.45
N ILE A 117 -1.52 18.93 14.79
CA ILE A 117 -2.09 18.55 13.49
C ILE A 117 -1.02 18.48 12.39
N LEU A 118 -0.05 19.39 12.42
CA LEU A 118 1.05 19.40 11.47
C LEU A 118 1.97 18.20 11.67
N ASP A 119 2.32 17.95 12.92
CA ASP A 119 3.13 16.81 13.33
C ASP A 119 2.46 15.46 12.96
N GLU A 120 1.14 15.32 13.14
CA GLU A 120 0.36 14.14 12.73
C GLU A 120 0.30 13.99 11.20
N ALA A 121 0.07 15.08 10.46
CA ALA A 121 0.05 15.05 9.00
C ALA A 121 1.41 14.68 8.41
N LEU A 122 2.49 15.29 8.92
CA LEU A 122 3.85 14.95 8.52
C LEU A 122 4.20 13.49 8.85
N HIS A 123 3.75 12.99 10.00
CA HIS A 123 3.94 11.60 10.37
C HIS A 123 3.21 10.64 9.43
N LYS A 124 1.94 10.92 9.09
CA LYS A 124 1.19 10.12 8.11
C LYS A 124 1.88 10.12 6.75
N TRP A 125 2.23 11.30 6.22
CA TRP A 125 2.98 11.45 4.97
C TRP A 125 4.27 10.63 4.97
N ARG A 126 5.02 10.72 6.07
CA ARG A 126 6.25 9.95 6.25
C ARG A 126 6.01 8.44 6.19
N MET A 127 4.95 7.96 6.82
CA MET A 127 4.61 6.53 6.82
C MET A 127 4.21 6.07 5.42
N GLU A 128 3.41 6.87 4.70
CA GLU A 128 3.02 6.59 3.32
C GLU A 128 4.23 6.58 2.37
N VAL A 129 5.12 7.58 2.42
CA VAL A 129 6.36 7.60 1.63
C VAL A 129 7.23 6.37 1.89
N LYS A 130 7.34 5.93 3.15
CA LYS A 130 8.13 4.76 3.52
C LYS A 130 7.52 3.46 2.96
N VAL A 131 6.19 3.38 2.89
CA VAL A 131 5.49 2.24 2.27
C VAL A 131 5.69 2.25 0.76
N SER A 132 5.53 3.42 0.14
CA SER A 132 5.54 3.58 -1.31
C SER A 132 6.94 3.56 -1.93
N ASN A 133 7.96 3.93 -1.17
CA ASN A 133 9.35 3.87 -1.61
C ASN A 133 10.29 3.54 -0.44
N PRO A 134 10.46 2.25 -0.10
CA PRO A 134 11.24 1.80 1.05
C PRO A 134 12.73 2.18 1.00
N GLU A 135 13.26 2.44 -0.19
CA GLU A 135 14.67 2.79 -0.40
C GLU A 135 14.95 4.29 -0.23
N VAL A 136 13.91 5.14 -0.22
CA VAL A 136 14.07 6.58 -0.05
C VAL A 136 14.53 6.90 1.37
N LYS A 137 15.80 7.34 1.47
CA LYS A 137 16.37 7.87 2.71
C LYS A 137 15.79 9.24 2.99
N MET A 138 14.91 9.31 3.98
CA MET A 138 14.27 10.57 4.36
C MET A 138 15.15 11.37 5.33
N THR A 139 15.73 12.46 4.84
CA THR A 139 16.64 13.32 5.62
C THR A 139 15.89 14.29 6.53
N GLY A 140 16.59 14.90 7.50
CA GLY A 140 16.03 15.97 8.32
C GLY A 140 15.54 17.15 7.50
N ALA A 141 16.31 17.56 6.48
CA ALA A 141 15.94 18.63 5.56
C ALA A 141 14.66 18.29 4.76
N THR A 142 14.52 17.04 4.32
CA THR A 142 13.29 16.57 3.64
C THR A 142 12.07 16.71 4.54
N LEU A 143 12.19 16.33 5.82
CA LEU A 143 11.11 16.47 6.80
C LEU A 143 10.75 17.93 7.07
N GLN A 144 11.75 18.80 7.22
CA GLN A 144 11.55 20.23 7.44
C GLN A 144 10.86 20.89 6.26
N ASN A 145 11.37 20.66 5.04
CA ASN A 145 10.76 21.18 3.81
C ASN A 145 9.32 20.71 3.66
N LYS A 146 9.05 19.42 3.93
CA LYS A 146 7.70 18.89 3.83
C LYS A 146 6.75 19.46 4.87
N ALA A 147 7.22 19.62 6.12
CA ALA A 147 6.42 20.25 7.17
C ALA A 147 6.04 21.69 6.80
N MET A 148 6.95 22.46 6.19
CA MET A 148 6.64 23.80 5.69
C MET A 148 5.55 23.76 4.61
N GLN A 149 5.65 22.83 3.65
CA GLN A 149 4.62 22.67 2.62
C GLN A 149 3.25 22.34 3.21
N LEU A 150 3.17 21.36 4.11
CA LEU A 150 1.91 20.98 4.77
C LEU A 150 1.32 22.14 5.57
N ALA A 151 2.16 22.92 6.27
CA ALA A 151 1.71 24.11 7.01
C ALA A 151 1.09 25.16 6.08
N HIS A 152 1.73 25.45 4.94
CA HIS A 152 1.17 26.38 3.94
C HIS A 152 -0.14 25.85 3.34
N SER A 153 -0.21 24.56 2.99
CA SER A 153 -1.42 23.96 2.46
C SER A 153 -2.59 24.00 3.45
N MET A 154 -2.33 23.79 4.75
CA MET A 154 -3.34 23.93 5.80
C MET A 154 -3.83 25.37 5.99
N LEU A 155 -2.99 26.38 5.71
CA LEU A 155 -3.38 27.79 5.80
C LEU A 155 -4.11 28.29 4.56
N ALA A 156 -3.88 27.66 3.41
CA ALA A 156 -4.42 28.09 2.11
C ALA A 156 -5.82 27.52 1.80
N ASP A 157 -6.25 26.45 2.45
CA ASP A 157 -7.55 25.82 2.16
C ASP A 157 -8.70 26.61 2.84
N PRO A 158 -9.63 27.19 2.04
CA PRO A 158 -10.68 28.08 2.54
C PRO A 158 -11.77 27.38 3.36
N TYR A 159 -11.81 26.05 3.36
CA TYR A 159 -12.83 25.27 4.06
C TYR A 159 -12.40 24.82 5.46
N ILE A 160 -11.13 25.04 5.83
CA ILE A 160 -10.61 24.64 7.14
C ILE A 160 -10.97 25.71 8.18
N ARG A 161 -11.55 25.27 9.31
CA ARG A 161 -11.82 26.09 10.48
C ARG A 161 -10.81 25.79 11.58
N LEU A 162 -9.65 26.45 11.51
CA LEU A 162 -8.61 26.33 12.53
C LEU A 162 -8.88 27.27 13.71
N PRO A 163 -8.62 26.84 14.96
CA PRO A 163 -8.57 27.76 16.10
C PRO A 163 -7.51 28.84 15.90
N GLU A 164 -7.77 30.06 16.35
CA GLU A 164 -6.87 31.22 16.19
C GLU A 164 -5.43 30.93 16.65
N LYS A 165 -5.29 30.23 17.79
CA LYS A 165 -3.98 29.82 18.32
C LYS A 165 -3.22 28.88 17.38
N VAL A 166 -3.92 27.96 16.72
CA VAL A 166 -3.34 27.00 15.76
C VAL A 166 -2.96 27.72 14.48
N GLN A 167 -3.82 28.62 13.99
CA GLN A 167 -3.54 29.44 12.81
C GLN A 167 -2.30 30.32 13.02
N ALA A 168 -2.20 31.00 14.16
CA ALA A 168 -1.04 31.82 14.52
C ALA A 168 0.24 31.00 14.72
N ALA A 169 0.14 29.75 15.20
CA ALA A 169 1.28 28.85 15.33
C ALA A 169 1.77 28.35 13.97
N LEU A 170 0.86 27.98 13.07
CA LEU A 170 1.19 27.55 11.70
C LEU A 170 1.80 28.69 10.88
N SER A 171 1.27 29.92 11.01
CA SER A 171 1.78 31.07 10.25
C SER A 171 3.19 31.50 10.66
N LYS A 172 3.60 31.22 11.90
CA LYS A 172 4.94 31.50 12.44
C LYS A 172 5.86 30.28 12.39
N PHE A 173 5.40 29.16 11.84
CA PHE A 173 6.18 27.93 11.77
C PHE A 173 7.38 28.10 10.85
N SER A 174 8.56 27.71 11.32
CA SER A 174 9.84 27.88 10.60
C SER A 174 10.62 26.58 10.43
N ALA A 175 10.02 25.43 10.75
CA ALA A 175 10.65 24.11 10.72
C ALA A 175 12.06 24.07 11.34
N SER A 176 12.25 24.76 12.48
CA SER A 176 13.55 24.87 13.14
C SER A 176 14.14 23.52 13.56
N ASN A 177 15.46 23.47 13.75
CA ASN A 177 16.14 22.27 14.26
C ASN A 177 15.57 21.82 15.62
N GLY A 178 15.23 22.77 16.50
CA GLY A 178 14.58 22.47 17.78
C GLY A 178 13.19 21.84 17.63
N TRP A 179 12.40 22.28 16.64
CA TRP A 179 11.14 21.60 16.32
C TRP A 179 11.39 20.19 15.78
N LEU A 180 12.36 20.00 14.87
CA LEU A 180 12.69 18.71 14.27
C LEU A 180 13.13 17.69 15.35
N ASP A 181 13.96 18.11 16.30
CA ASP A 181 14.40 17.26 17.41
C ASP A 181 13.23 16.91 18.34
N GLY A 182 12.35 17.88 18.59
CA GLY A 182 11.09 17.63 19.29
C GLY A 182 10.20 16.62 18.55
N TYR A 183 10.05 16.77 17.23
CA TYR A 183 9.27 15.87 16.38
C TYR A 183 9.85 14.45 16.41
N ARG A 184 11.17 14.29 16.26
CA ARG A 184 11.87 13.01 16.43
C ARG A 184 11.66 12.40 17.81
N THR A 185 11.63 13.21 18.85
CA THR A 185 11.35 12.71 20.21
C THR A 185 9.90 12.21 20.35
N ARG A 186 8.93 12.88 19.70
CA ARG A 186 7.50 12.54 19.76
C ARG A 186 7.11 11.35 18.87
N PHE A 187 7.72 11.22 17.69
CA PHE A 187 7.38 10.27 16.64
C PHE A 187 8.50 9.27 16.29
N GLY A 188 9.61 9.30 17.04
CA GLY A 188 10.78 8.42 16.87
C GLY A 188 11.95 9.09 16.15
N SER A 189 13.19 8.82 16.63
CA SER A 189 14.43 9.25 15.98
C SER A 189 14.84 8.26 14.89
N PHE A 190 15.43 8.77 13.80
CA PHE A 190 15.97 7.96 12.70
C PHE A 190 17.48 8.09 12.72
N SER A 191 18.16 7.06 13.19
CA SER A 191 19.58 6.91 12.87
C SER A 191 19.70 6.34 11.47
N THR A 192 20.36 7.08 10.58
CA THR A 192 20.70 6.68 9.21
C THR A 192 21.85 5.66 9.17
N ARG A 193 22.36 5.22 10.32
CA ARG A 193 23.27 4.09 10.38
C ARG A 193 22.42 2.83 10.34
N LEU A 194 22.51 2.07 9.24
CA LEU A 194 22.16 0.66 9.21
C LEU A 194 23.03 -0.05 10.26
N THR A 195 22.60 -0.04 11.52
CA THR A 195 23.16 -0.93 12.54
C THR A 195 22.46 -2.27 12.41
N SER A 196 23.19 -3.35 12.70
CA SER A 196 22.68 -4.72 12.81
C SER A 196 21.33 -4.79 13.53
N ASP A 197 21.12 -3.93 14.54
CA ASP A 197 19.94 -3.92 15.40
C ASP A 197 18.62 -3.60 14.67
N GLN A 198 18.62 -2.81 13.58
CA GLN A 198 17.36 -2.56 12.84
C GLN A 198 16.92 -3.76 12.00
N THR A 199 17.85 -4.61 11.56
CA THR A 199 17.51 -5.87 10.88
C THR A 199 16.91 -6.87 11.87
N VAL A 200 17.48 -6.93 13.08
CA VAL A 200 16.97 -7.74 14.18
C VAL A 200 15.57 -7.29 14.59
N ILE A 201 15.34 -5.98 14.77
CA ILE A 201 14.00 -5.46 15.14
C ILE A 201 12.96 -5.80 14.04
N LYS A 202 13.29 -5.60 12.76
CA LYS A 202 12.38 -5.97 11.65
C LYS A 202 12.10 -7.48 11.60
N GLN A 203 13.08 -8.32 11.92
CA GLN A 203 12.91 -9.77 12.00
C GLN A 203 12.03 -10.18 13.18
N VAL A 204 12.18 -9.54 14.34
CA VAL A 204 11.33 -9.78 15.52
C VAL A 204 9.89 -9.37 15.24
N ASP A 205 9.67 -8.22 14.60
CA ASP A 205 8.33 -7.78 14.17
C ASP A 205 7.69 -8.78 13.20
N PHE A 206 8.48 -9.31 12.25
CA PHE A 206 8.01 -10.35 11.33
C PHE A 206 7.64 -11.64 12.05
N GLN A 207 8.52 -12.17 12.91
CA GLN A 207 8.25 -13.42 13.62
C GLN A 207 7.04 -13.30 14.55
N THR A 208 6.85 -12.13 15.15
CA THR A 208 5.67 -11.85 15.97
C THR A 208 4.41 -11.85 15.10
N ARG A 209 4.43 -11.11 13.99
CA ARG A 209 3.29 -11.05 13.06
C ARG A 209 2.98 -12.41 12.43
N LEU A 210 4.01 -13.17 12.06
CA LEU A 210 3.86 -14.51 11.51
C LEU A 210 3.19 -15.44 12.52
N ARG A 211 3.57 -15.36 13.79
CA ARG A 211 2.96 -16.15 14.87
C ARG A 211 1.49 -15.77 15.10
N GLU A 212 1.15 -14.49 14.99
CA GLU A 212 -0.25 -14.03 15.02
C GLU A 212 -1.03 -14.56 13.82
N ILE A 213 -0.47 -14.48 12.62
CA ILE A 213 -1.10 -15.02 11.39
C ILE A 213 -1.30 -16.54 11.55
N HIS A 214 -0.28 -17.28 11.99
CA HIS A 214 -0.40 -18.72 12.26
C HIS A 214 -1.48 -19.03 13.28
N HIS A 215 -1.61 -18.23 14.33
CA HIS A 215 -2.67 -18.41 15.32
C HIS A 215 -4.06 -18.14 14.74
N ILE A 216 -4.20 -17.10 13.91
CA ILE A 216 -5.47 -16.75 13.24
C ILE A 216 -5.86 -17.83 12.22
N LEU A 217 -4.89 -18.41 11.52
CA LEU A 217 -5.09 -19.42 10.48
C LEU A 217 -5.11 -20.85 11.03
N ASP A 218 -4.96 -21.05 12.34
CA ASP A 218 -4.96 -22.38 12.91
C ASP A 218 -6.32 -23.06 12.69
N ASN A 219 -6.29 -24.28 12.14
CA ASN A 219 -7.47 -25.05 11.73
C ASN A 219 -8.35 -24.36 10.66
N VAL A 220 -7.86 -23.33 9.98
CA VAL A 220 -8.54 -22.78 8.81
C VAL A 220 -8.27 -23.70 7.61
N ASP A 221 -9.34 -24.00 6.88
CA ASP A 221 -9.28 -24.82 5.68
C ASP A 221 -8.42 -24.11 4.60
N PRO A 222 -7.47 -24.81 3.95
CA PRO A 222 -6.63 -24.20 2.93
C PRO A 222 -7.38 -23.48 1.80
N GLN A 223 -8.60 -23.90 1.46
CA GLN A 223 -9.40 -23.26 0.41
C GLN A 223 -9.93 -21.86 0.80
N ASP A 224 -9.88 -21.53 2.10
CA ASP A 224 -10.30 -20.25 2.65
C ASP A 224 -9.14 -19.28 2.86
N ILE A 225 -7.90 -19.70 2.63
CA ILE A 225 -6.72 -18.85 2.85
C ILE A 225 -6.25 -18.34 1.49
N TRP A 226 -6.45 -17.05 1.23
CA TRP A 226 -6.14 -16.40 -0.04
C TRP A 226 -5.00 -15.40 0.13
N THR A 227 -4.27 -15.14 -0.96
CA THR A 227 -3.32 -14.04 -1.07
C THR A 227 -3.41 -13.40 -2.45
N GLY A 228 -2.96 -12.16 -2.57
CA GLY A 228 -2.96 -11.42 -3.83
C GLY A 228 -1.76 -10.49 -3.95
N SER A 229 -1.30 -10.28 -5.18
CA SER A 229 -0.22 -9.34 -5.49
C SER A 229 -0.22 -8.95 -6.96
N GLU A 230 0.31 -7.76 -7.22
CA GLU A 230 0.35 -7.12 -8.53
C GLU A 230 1.75 -7.14 -9.13
N PHE A 231 1.81 -7.18 -10.47
CA PHE A 231 3.03 -7.03 -11.23
C PHE A 231 2.77 -6.31 -12.56
N ALA A 232 3.84 -5.76 -13.11
CA ALA A 232 3.82 -5.07 -14.38
C ALA A 232 3.97 -6.08 -15.51
N LEU A 233 3.22 -5.87 -16.59
CA LEU A 233 3.37 -6.62 -17.83
C LEU A 233 3.37 -5.66 -19.00
N VAL A 234 4.40 -5.73 -19.85
CA VAL A 234 4.41 -5.01 -21.12
C VAL A 234 3.60 -5.82 -22.12
N SER A 235 2.36 -5.38 -22.36
CA SER A 235 1.42 -6.04 -23.28
C SER A 235 1.80 -5.84 -24.74
N LYS A 236 2.60 -4.81 -25.03
CA LYS A 236 3.16 -4.56 -26.35
C LYS A 236 4.59 -4.01 -26.22
N PRO A 237 5.61 -4.76 -26.64
CA PRO A 237 6.99 -4.29 -26.63
C PRO A 237 7.18 -3.15 -27.63
N PRO A 238 8.19 -2.27 -27.42
CA PRO A 238 8.51 -1.24 -28.40
C PRO A 238 9.08 -1.92 -29.64
N SER A 239 8.50 -1.62 -30.80
CA SER A 239 8.97 -2.15 -32.09
C SER A 239 9.51 -1.02 -32.96
N ALA A 240 10.32 -1.36 -33.97
CA ALA A 240 10.87 -0.39 -34.92
C ALA A 240 9.79 0.46 -35.62
N THR A 241 8.57 -0.06 -35.74
CA THR A 241 7.43 0.65 -36.35
C THR A 241 6.51 1.35 -35.34
N GLN A 242 6.58 0.99 -34.05
CA GLN A 242 5.76 1.57 -32.98
C GLN A 242 6.58 1.70 -31.68
N PRO A 243 7.13 2.90 -31.40
CA PRO A 243 8.03 3.11 -30.26
C PRO A 243 7.29 3.18 -28.91
N GLU A 244 5.97 3.34 -28.90
CA GLU A 244 5.18 3.43 -27.67
C GLU A 244 4.94 2.03 -27.07
N THR A 245 5.37 1.86 -25.82
CA THR A 245 5.11 0.64 -25.06
C THR A 245 3.73 0.68 -24.41
N SER A 246 2.97 -0.41 -24.53
CA SER A 246 1.74 -0.56 -23.76
C SER A 246 2.01 -1.41 -22.52
N ARG A 247 1.59 -0.91 -21.36
CA ARG A 247 1.82 -1.53 -20.07
C ARG A 247 0.49 -1.76 -19.37
N LEU A 248 0.33 -2.96 -18.82
CA LEU A 248 -0.77 -3.34 -17.95
C LEU A 248 -0.25 -3.60 -16.54
N THR A 249 -1.09 -3.31 -15.54
CA THR A 249 -0.90 -3.85 -14.19
C THR A 249 -1.81 -5.06 -14.06
N VAL A 250 -1.25 -6.18 -13.59
CA VAL A 250 -1.97 -7.44 -13.46
C VAL A 250 -1.93 -7.88 -12.00
N SER A 251 -3.09 -8.22 -11.43
CA SER A 251 -3.20 -8.73 -10.06
C SER A 251 -3.59 -10.20 -10.09
N LEU A 252 -2.77 -11.05 -9.47
CA LEU A 252 -3.04 -12.48 -9.28
C LEU A 252 -3.51 -12.72 -7.86
N PHE A 253 -4.52 -13.57 -7.71
CA PHE A 253 -4.99 -14.06 -6.42
C PHE A 253 -5.05 -15.58 -6.43
N VAL A 254 -4.50 -16.21 -5.39
CA VAL A 254 -4.45 -17.66 -5.24
C VAL A 254 -4.77 -18.08 -3.81
N ASN A 255 -5.33 -19.27 -3.63
CA ASN A 255 -5.56 -19.85 -2.31
C ASN A 255 -4.56 -20.96 -1.96
N ALA A 256 -4.49 -21.31 -0.67
CA ALA A 256 -3.59 -22.33 -0.16
C ALA A 256 -3.97 -23.76 -0.59
N ALA A 257 -5.16 -23.96 -1.15
CA ALA A 257 -5.58 -25.23 -1.75
C ALA A 257 -5.15 -25.41 -3.22
N GLY A 258 -4.53 -24.40 -3.83
CA GLY A 258 -4.05 -24.46 -5.22
C GLY A 258 -5.01 -23.86 -6.25
N GLU A 259 -6.00 -23.09 -5.84
CA GLU A 259 -6.97 -22.43 -6.72
C GLU A 259 -6.51 -21.02 -7.12
N THR A 260 -6.82 -20.62 -8.36
CA THR A 260 -6.68 -19.24 -8.86
C THR A 260 -8.03 -18.52 -8.86
N PHE A 261 -8.04 -17.23 -8.50
CA PHE A 261 -9.21 -16.36 -8.72
C PHE A 261 -9.19 -15.80 -10.15
N ASP A 262 -10.25 -15.07 -10.51
CA ASP A 262 -10.28 -14.30 -11.75
C ASP A 262 -9.17 -13.24 -11.74
N LEU A 263 -8.48 -13.10 -12.87
CA LEU A 263 -7.36 -12.19 -13.04
C LEU A 263 -7.86 -10.75 -13.08
N GLN A 264 -7.24 -9.85 -12.33
CA GLN A 264 -7.48 -8.42 -12.51
C GLN A 264 -6.47 -7.84 -13.50
N VAL A 265 -6.93 -7.08 -14.47
CA VAL A 265 -6.11 -6.36 -15.45
C VAL A 265 -6.47 -4.88 -15.40
N ILE A 266 -5.49 -4.02 -15.21
CA ILE A 266 -5.67 -2.57 -15.06
C ILE A 266 -4.99 -1.85 -16.23
N GLY A 267 -5.82 -1.16 -17.02
CA GLY A 267 -5.39 -0.27 -18.10
C GLY A 267 -5.38 1.20 -17.68
N THR A 268 -4.94 2.07 -18.59
CA THR A 268 -4.97 3.54 -18.41
C THR A 268 -6.27 4.13 -18.95
N GLU A 269 -6.88 5.08 -18.21
CA GLU A 269 -8.11 5.77 -18.67
C GLU A 269 -7.95 6.48 -20.01
N ARG A 270 -6.75 6.98 -20.33
CA ARG A 270 -6.46 7.62 -21.64
C ARG A 270 -6.58 6.65 -22.82
N GLY A 271 -6.53 5.34 -22.57
CA GLY A 271 -6.75 4.29 -23.58
C GLY A 271 -8.21 3.96 -23.84
N GLY A 272 -9.16 4.60 -23.13
CA GLY A 272 -10.53 4.12 -23.03
C GLY A 272 -10.62 2.88 -22.15
N GLY A 273 -11.83 2.40 -21.85
CA GLY A 273 -12.01 1.07 -21.26
C GLY A 273 -11.51 -0.05 -22.19
N PRO A 274 -12.02 -1.29 -22.10
CA PRO A 274 -11.95 -2.19 -23.25
C PRO A 274 -12.40 -1.38 -24.50
N PRO A 275 -11.69 -1.43 -25.64
CA PRO A 275 -12.09 -0.72 -26.86
C PRO A 275 -13.58 -0.97 -27.13
N CYS A 276 -14.34 0.02 -27.63
CA CYS A 276 -15.80 -0.09 -27.81
C CYS A 276 -16.24 -1.40 -28.50
N ASP A 277 -15.40 -1.98 -29.36
CA ASP A 277 -15.60 -3.27 -30.02
C ASP A 277 -15.71 -4.49 -29.07
N MET A 278 -15.39 -4.33 -27.78
CA MET A 278 -15.40 -5.36 -26.74
C MET A 278 -16.44 -5.08 -25.64
N GLU A 279 -17.21 -4.00 -25.70
CA GLU A 279 -18.27 -3.67 -24.72
C GLU A 279 -19.36 -4.76 -24.64
N ALA A 280 -19.58 -5.48 -25.75
CA ALA A 280 -20.53 -6.60 -25.82
C ALA A 280 -19.97 -7.94 -25.29
N LEU A 281 -18.68 -8.00 -24.92
CA LEU A 281 -18.02 -9.24 -24.52
C LEU A 281 -17.85 -9.31 -23.01
N ASP A 282 -18.47 -10.31 -22.38
CA ASP A 282 -18.19 -10.61 -20.97
C ASP A 282 -16.79 -11.22 -20.84
N LEU A 283 -15.83 -10.38 -20.47
CA LEU A 283 -14.43 -10.76 -20.28
C LEU A 283 -14.25 -11.74 -19.12
N ARG A 284 -15.11 -11.65 -18.11
CA ARG A 284 -15.02 -12.49 -16.93
C ARG A 284 -15.45 -13.90 -17.28
N GLU A 285 -16.58 -14.05 -17.96
CA GLU A 285 -17.06 -15.35 -18.42
C GLU A 285 -16.07 -15.99 -19.42
N LYS A 286 -15.58 -15.20 -20.39
CA LYS A 286 -14.78 -15.76 -21.48
C LYS A 286 -13.31 -16.00 -21.14
N TYR A 287 -12.71 -15.11 -20.37
CA TYR A 287 -11.25 -15.11 -20.13
C TYR A 287 -10.89 -15.25 -18.66
N ARG A 288 -11.86 -15.23 -17.74
CA ARG A 288 -11.62 -15.09 -16.30
C ARG A 288 -10.86 -13.81 -15.97
N ILE A 289 -11.21 -12.71 -16.66
CA ILE A 289 -10.56 -11.40 -16.48
C ILE A 289 -11.57 -10.36 -16.02
N MET A 290 -11.25 -9.69 -14.92
CA MET A 290 -11.85 -8.44 -14.50
C MET A 290 -10.98 -7.29 -15.02
N TYR A 291 -11.54 -6.45 -15.89
CA TYR A 291 -10.81 -5.33 -16.48
C TYR A 291 -11.18 -4.04 -15.76
N ASP A 292 -10.20 -3.40 -15.14
CA ASP A 292 -10.32 -2.12 -14.46
C ASP A 292 -9.49 -1.05 -15.18
N VAL A 293 -9.77 0.21 -14.86
CA VAL A 293 -9.00 1.35 -15.37
C VAL A 293 -8.63 2.29 -14.23
N SER A 294 -7.47 2.93 -14.38
CA SER A 294 -7.07 4.06 -13.54
C SER A 294 -6.33 5.11 -14.37
N LYS A 295 -6.29 6.36 -13.90
CA LYS A 295 -5.56 7.46 -14.57
C LYS A 295 -4.11 7.11 -14.89
N THR A 296 -3.46 6.33 -14.04
CA THR A 296 -2.04 5.95 -14.15
C THR A 296 -1.82 4.55 -14.73
N GLY A 297 -2.86 3.72 -14.81
CA GLY A 297 -2.74 2.29 -15.10
C GLY A 297 -2.13 1.47 -13.95
N TRP A 298 -2.06 2.07 -12.75
CA TRP A 298 -1.60 1.41 -11.53
C TRP A 298 -2.77 0.94 -10.68
N GLN A 299 -2.48 -0.01 -9.78
CA GLN A 299 -3.36 -0.42 -8.70
C GLN A 299 -3.55 0.76 -7.74
N VAL A 300 -4.82 1.08 -7.50
CA VAL A 300 -5.29 2.17 -6.63
C VAL A 300 -6.33 1.61 -5.66
N ALA A 301 -6.71 2.39 -4.65
CA ALA A 301 -7.61 1.91 -3.61
C ALA A 301 -8.96 1.42 -4.17
N HIS A 302 -9.51 2.09 -5.20
CA HIS A 302 -10.81 1.70 -5.77
C HIS A 302 -10.74 0.41 -6.57
N THR A 303 -9.68 0.20 -7.36
CA THR A 303 -9.49 -1.04 -8.13
C THR A 303 -9.19 -2.22 -7.19
N CYS A 304 -8.40 -2.01 -6.13
CA CYS A 304 -8.20 -3.03 -5.10
C CYS A 304 -9.50 -3.36 -4.36
N MET A 305 -10.29 -2.34 -3.99
CA MET A 305 -11.61 -2.55 -3.38
C MET A 305 -12.54 -3.35 -4.30
N HIS A 306 -12.50 -3.11 -5.61
CA HIS A 306 -13.31 -3.86 -6.58
C HIS A 306 -12.98 -5.36 -6.55
N VAL A 307 -11.70 -5.75 -6.67
CA VAL A 307 -11.32 -7.17 -6.62
C VAL A 307 -11.66 -7.82 -5.28
N LEU A 308 -11.48 -7.12 -4.16
CA LEU A 308 -11.87 -7.62 -2.84
C LEU A 308 -13.39 -7.84 -2.73
N LYS A 309 -14.22 -6.97 -3.30
CA LYS A 309 -15.68 -7.18 -3.36
C LYS A 309 -16.05 -8.41 -4.18
N GLN A 310 -15.36 -8.67 -5.29
CA GLN A 310 -15.60 -9.87 -6.11
C GLN A 310 -15.17 -11.15 -5.39
N LEU A 311 -14.03 -11.12 -4.68
CA LEU A 311 -13.58 -12.25 -3.86
C LEU A 311 -14.54 -12.51 -2.69
N ASN A 312 -15.09 -11.45 -2.08
CA ASN A 312 -16.13 -11.57 -1.06
C ASN A 312 -17.42 -12.20 -1.61
N ALA A 313 -17.85 -11.82 -2.83
CA ALA A 313 -18.99 -12.45 -3.49
C ALA A 313 -18.76 -13.95 -3.71
N LEU A 314 -17.54 -14.35 -4.09
CA LEU A 314 -17.16 -15.76 -4.16
C LEU A 314 -17.27 -16.44 -2.80
N ALA A 315 -16.71 -15.86 -1.74
CA ALA A 315 -16.80 -16.39 -0.37
C ALA A 315 -18.25 -16.59 0.08
N LYS A 316 -19.11 -15.59 -0.14
CA LYS A 316 -20.55 -15.63 0.15
C LYS A 316 -21.26 -16.73 -0.63
N SER A 317 -20.98 -16.85 -1.93
CA SER A 317 -21.59 -17.89 -2.78
C SER A 317 -21.27 -19.30 -2.30
N ARG A 318 -20.05 -19.49 -1.75
CA ARG A 318 -19.60 -20.75 -1.17
C ARG A 318 -20.04 -20.94 0.29
N LYS A 319 -20.67 -19.93 0.90
CA LYS A 319 -21.02 -19.89 2.33
C LYS A 319 -19.80 -20.09 3.24
N ARG A 320 -18.69 -19.45 2.89
CA ARG A 320 -17.41 -19.54 3.62
C ARG A 320 -16.92 -18.18 4.06
N HIS A 321 -15.93 -18.18 4.95
CA HIS A 321 -15.20 -16.99 5.38
C HIS A 321 -13.76 -17.09 4.91
N PHE A 322 -13.34 -16.18 4.03
CA PHE A 322 -11.99 -16.17 3.51
C PHE A 322 -11.06 -15.28 4.34
N HIS A 323 -9.83 -15.75 4.53
CA HIS A 323 -8.73 -15.05 5.15
C HIS A 323 -7.79 -14.58 4.03
N VAL A 324 -7.76 -13.28 3.74
CA VAL A 324 -7.01 -12.71 2.62
C VAL A 324 -5.75 -12.03 3.15
N ILE A 325 -4.58 -12.55 2.82
CA ILE A 325 -3.28 -12.01 3.24
C ILE A 325 -2.72 -11.16 2.10
N LEU A 326 -2.52 -9.87 2.37
CA LEU A 326 -1.96 -8.91 1.42
C LEU A 326 -0.66 -8.30 1.96
N ASP A 327 0.16 -7.76 1.07
CA ASP A 327 1.24 -6.87 1.48
C ASP A 327 0.67 -5.51 1.93
N SER A 328 1.51 -4.75 2.63
CA SER A 328 1.12 -3.44 3.18
C SER A 328 1.16 -2.30 2.14
N ALA A 329 0.92 -2.58 0.85
CA ALA A 329 0.90 -1.54 -0.16
C ALA A 329 -0.22 -0.53 0.11
N VAL A 330 0.02 0.75 -0.20
CA VAL A 330 -0.96 1.84 0.02
C VAL A 330 -2.35 1.55 -0.55
N PRO A 331 -2.52 1.09 -1.81
CA PRO A 331 -3.85 0.79 -2.34
C PRO A 331 -4.58 -0.29 -1.53
N HIS A 332 -3.87 -1.30 -1.02
CA HIS A 332 -4.47 -2.40 -0.26
C HIS A 332 -4.98 -1.93 1.09
N VAL A 333 -4.15 -1.18 1.83
CA VAL A 333 -4.51 -0.64 3.14
C VAL A 333 -5.66 0.37 3.00
N LYS A 334 -5.59 1.28 2.02
CA LYS A 334 -6.69 2.24 1.77
C LYS A 334 -7.99 1.52 1.38
N ALA A 335 -7.94 0.50 0.53
CA ALA A 335 -9.12 -0.29 0.18
C ALA A 335 -9.73 -0.98 1.40
N ALA A 336 -8.91 -1.61 2.24
CA ALA A 336 -9.38 -2.27 3.46
C ALA A 336 -10.03 -1.28 4.44
N MET A 337 -9.44 -0.08 4.62
CA MET A 337 -10.03 0.99 5.45
C MET A 337 -11.36 1.53 4.89
N MET A 338 -11.52 1.57 3.56
CA MET A 338 -12.78 1.96 2.93
C MET A 338 -13.88 0.91 3.13
N LEU A 339 -13.51 -0.37 3.17
CA LEU A 339 -14.42 -1.49 3.41
C LEU A 339 -14.77 -1.65 4.89
N ASP A 340 -13.86 -1.30 5.79
CA ASP A 340 -14.01 -1.39 7.23
C ASP A 340 -13.29 -0.22 7.92
N SER A 341 -14.08 0.74 8.40
CA SER A 341 -13.56 1.95 9.06
C SER A 341 -13.08 1.72 10.49
N LEU A 342 -13.40 0.55 11.09
CA LEU A 342 -13.03 0.21 12.47
C LEU A 342 -11.85 -0.77 12.54
N GLY A 343 -11.47 -1.37 11.42
CA GLY A 343 -10.33 -2.29 11.33
C GLY A 343 -8.97 -1.61 11.52
N ASP A 344 -7.95 -2.43 11.80
CA ASP A 344 -6.57 -1.97 11.99
C ASP A 344 -5.61 -2.87 11.20
N GLN A 345 -4.73 -2.25 10.42
CA GLN A 345 -3.67 -2.92 9.66
C GLN A 345 -2.80 -3.85 10.51
N ARG A 346 -2.60 -3.52 11.80
CA ARG A 346 -1.83 -4.35 12.74
C ARG A 346 -2.58 -5.59 13.19
N THR A 347 -3.90 -5.62 13.07
CA THR A 347 -4.73 -6.78 13.43
C THR A 347 -5.32 -7.37 12.17
N PHE A 348 -6.48 -6.89 11.75
CA PHE A 348 -7.17 -7.22 10.50
C PHE A 348 -8.27 -6.19 10.21
N PHE A 349 -8.82 -6.26 9.01
CA PHE A 349 -10.07 -5.62 8.62
C PHE A 349 -11.13 -6.70 8.34
N LEU A 350 -12.40 -6.38 8.59
CA LEU A 350 -13.52 -7.28 8.32
C LEU A 350 -14.45 -6.67 7.26
N TYR A 351 -14.66 -7.40 6.17
CA TYR A 351 -15.64 -7.04 5.17
C TYR A 351 -16.53 -8.25 4.87
N GLU A 352 -17.70 -8.31 5.51
CA GLU A 352 -18.67 -9.39 5.38
C GLU A 352 -18.05 -10.81 5.55
N SER A 353 -17.82 -11.53 4.44
CA SER A 353 -17.24 -12.87 4.42
C SER A 353 -15.71 -12.87 4.28
N LEU A 354 -15.06 -11.70 4.33
CA LEU A 354 -13.60 -11.57 4.29
C LEU A 354 -13.04 -11.08 5.62
N ARG A 355 -11.92 -11.71 6.02
CA ARG A 355 -10.98 -11.17 7.00
C ARG A 355 -9.68 -10.83 6.26
N ILE A 356 -9.34 -9.55 6.22
CA ILE A 356 -8.19 -9.04 5.46
C ILE A 356 -7.02 -8.81 6.44
N LEU A 357 -5.90 -9.47 6.17
CA LEU A 357 -4.68 -9.49 6.96
C LEU A 357 -3.54 -8.86 6.18
N PHE A 358 -2.66 -8.15 6.87
CA PHE A 358 -1.50 -7.50 6.27
C PHE A 358 -0.17 -8.09 6.77
N LEU A 359 0.75 -8.29 5.83
CA LEU A 359 2.17 -8.51 6.11
C LEU A 359 2.84 -7.20 6.55
N PRO A 360 3.85 -7.22 7.43
CA PRO A 360 4.52 -6.02 7.90
C PRO A 360 5.13 -5.17 6.76
N PRO A 361 5.14 -3.83 6.88
CA PRO A 361 5.75 -2.97 5.89
C PRO A 361 7.29 -3.14 5.87
N ASN A 362 7.91 -2.94 4.70
CA ASN A 362 9.37 -3.05 4.46
C ASN A 362 9.92 -4.49 4.44
N PHE A 363 9.08 -5.48 4.12
CA PHE A 363 9.51 -6.87 4.00
C PHE A 363 9.85 -7.24 2.55
N ASN A 364 10.76 -8.21 2.37
CA ASN A 364 11.12 -8.70 1.05
C ASN A 364 10.12 -9.76 0.60
N LEU A 365 9.15 -9.36 -0.23
CA LEU A 365 8.11 -10.24 -0.76
C LEU A 365 8.69 -11.46 -1.49
N ALA A 366 9.83 -11.31 -2.17
CA ALA A 366 10.50 -12.41 -2.89
C ALA A 366 11.00 -13.56 -1.99
N LYS A 367 10.92 -13.42 -0.66
CA LYS A 367 11.32 -14.47 0.28
C LYS A 367 10.15 -15.17 0.99
N CYS A 368 8.96 -14.58 1.00
CA CYS A 368 7.88 -15.06 1.86
C CYS A 368 6.48 -14.85 1.30
N HIS A 369 6.32 -14.26 0.13
CA HIS A 369 5.01 -14.09 -0.49
C HIS A 369 4.82 -15.19 -1.54
N PRO A 370 3.77 -16.04 -1.46
CA PRO A 370 3.59 -17.18 -2.36
C PRO A 370 3.73 -16.81 -3.84
N LEU A 371 3.07 -15.72 -4.27
CA LEU A 371 3.15 -15.24 -5.65
C LEU A 371 4.57 -14.84 -6.11
N HIS A 372 5.38 -14.28 -5.22
CA HIS A 372 6.75 -13.84 -5.52
C HIS A 372 7.78 -14.98 -5.44
N LEU A 373 7.39 -16.16 -4.96
CA LEU A 373 8.21 -17.38 -4.93
C LEU A 373 8.14 -18.18 -6.24
N GLY A 374 8.03 -17.47 -7.38
CA GLY A 374 8.12 -18.05 -8.72
C GLY A 374 6.81 -18.20 -9.48
N LEU A 375 5.64 -17.97 -8.86
CA LEU A 375 4.36 -17.98 -9.60
C LEU A 375 4.27 -16.83 -10.61
N ILE A 376 4.65 -15.61 -10.21
CA ILE A 376 4.68 -14.45 -11.13
C ILE A 376 5.65 -14.72 -12.28
N THR A 377 6.84 -15.26 -11.98
CA THR A 377 7.83 -15.65 -13.00
C THR A 377 7.26 -16.69 -13.97
N THR A 378 6.60 -17.72 -13.45
CA THR A 378 5.95 -18.77 -14.25
C THR A 378 4.84 -18.19 -15.13
N PHE A 379 3.98 -17.35 -14.56
CA PHE A 379 2.90 -16.68 -15.28
C PHE A 379 3.45 -15.84 -16.43
N LYS A 380 4.47 -15.00 -16.16
CA LYS A 380 5.11 -14.17 -17.18
C LYS A 380 5.74 -15.02 -18.28
N ALA A 381 6.47 -16.07 -17.91
CA ALA A 381 7.08 -16.97 -18.88
C ALA A 381 6.05 -17.60 -19.82
N ARG A 382 4.91 -18.06 -19.27
CA ARG A 382 3.81 -18.64 -20.05
C ARG A 382 3.13 -17.61 -20.94
N PHE A 383 2.86 -16.41 -20.43
CA PHE A 383 2.35 -15.32 -21.24
C PHE A 383 3.25 -15.02 -22.45
N ARG A 384 4.57 -14.90 -22.21
CA ARG A 384 5.56 -14.65 -23.26
C ARG A 384 5.69 -15.79 -24.26
N TYR A 385 5.59 -17.04 -23.80
CA TYR A 385 5.58 -18.21 -24.68
C TYR A 385 4.40 -18.14 -25.66
N GLU A 386 3.19 -17.94 -25.15
CA GLU A 386 1.96 -17.88 -25.97
C GLU A 386 1.96 -16.69 -26.94
N GLU A 387 2.50 -15.56 -26.50
CA GLU A 387 2.72 -14.39 -27.35
C GLU A 387 3.66 -14.71 -28.53
N LEU A 388 4.83 -15.31 -28.26
CA LEU A 388 5.78 -15.68 -29.31
C LEU A 388 5.19 -16.71 -30.25
N ASP A 389 4.65 -17.80 -29.71
CA ASP A 389 4.19 -18.92 -30.51
C ASP A 389 3.08 -18.48 -31.47
N ALA A 390 2.13 -17.67 -30.97
CA ALA A 390 1.06 -17.13 -31.79
C ALA A 390 1.56 -16.18 -32.89
N LEU A 391 2.51 -15.30 -32.58
CA LEU A 391 3.05 -14.35 -33.55
C LEU A 391 3.96 -15.03 -34.57
N PHE A 392 4.84 -15.93 -34.12
CA PHE A 392 5.76 -16.67 -34.96
C PHE A 392 5.02 -17.62 -35.89
N SER A 393 3.99 -18.32 -35.39
CA SER A 393 3.14 -19.18 -36.23
C SER A 393 2.44 -18.41 -37.36
N ARG A 394 2.03 -17.15 -37.12
CA ARG A 394 1.46 -16.29 -38.17
C ARG A 394 2.51 -15.86 -39.19
N CYS A 395 3.70 -15.45 -38.74
CA CYS A 395 4.83 -15.13 -39.63
C CYS A 395 5.26 -16.30 -40.51
N ARG A 396 5.27 -17.52 -39.95
CA ARG A 396 5.65 -18.71 -40.70
C ARG A 396 4.68 -19.00 -41.85
N ASN A 397 3.39 -18.68 -41.66
CA ASN A 397 2.34 -18.88 -42.65
C ASN A 397 2.20 -17.70 -43.63
N GLN A 398 2.58 -16.49 -43.22
CA GLN A 398 2.55 -15.25 -43.99
C GLN A 398 3.95 -14.64 -43.99
N ALA A 399 4.74 -14.88 -45.05
CA ALA A 399 6.19 -14.66 -45.07
C ALA A 399 6.69 -13.20 -44.86
N SER A 400 5.82 -12.22 -44.59
CA SER A 400 6.18 -10.82 -44.40
C SER A 400 6.01 -10.38 -42.95
N LEU A 401 7.11 -9.95 -42.31
CA LEU A 401 7.09 -9.27 -41.00
C LEU A 401 6.35 -7.91 -41.02
N MET A 402 5.98 -7.43 -42.21
CA MET A 402 5.21 -6.20 -42.40
C MET A 402 3.70 -6.48 -42.55
N ASP A 403 3.24 -7.71 -42.33
CA ASP A 403 1.82 -8.05 -42.41
C ASP A 403 1.00 -7.28 -41.34
N PRO A 404 -0.01 -6.50 -41.74
CA PRO A 404 -0.94 -5.84 -40.81
C PRO A 404 -1.67 -6.79 -39.86
N GLN A 405 -1.73 -8.10 -40.15
CA GLN A 405 -2.33 -9.12 -39.28
C GLN A 405 -1.43 -9.50 -38.08
N LEU A 406 -0.13 -9.17 -38.14
CA LEU A 406 0.80 -9.33 -37.02
C LEU A 406 0.69 -8.15 -36.05
N GLN A 407 -0.40 -8.16 -35.28
CA GLN A 407 -0.70 -7.12 -34.29
C GLN A 407 -0.94 -7.67 -32.89
N TRP A 408 -0.36 -6.96 -31.92
CA TRP A 408 -0.74 -6.98 -30.50
C TRP A 408 -2.09 -6.29 -30.32
N THR A 409 -3.15 -6.99 -30.70
CA THR A 409 -4.52 -6.57 -30.37
C THR A 409 -4.79 -6.87 -28.90
N LEU A 410 -5.57 -6.03 -28.22
CA LEU A 410 -5.94 -6.27 -26.81
C LEU A 410 -6.60 -7.64 -26.64
N LYS A 411 -7.41 -8.08 -27.61
CA LYS A 411 -8.04 -9.42 -27.60
C LYS A 411 -7.01 -10.55 -27.53
N ASN A 412 -5.93 -10.49 -28.30
CA ASN A 412 -4.86 -11.48 -28.24
C ASN A 412 -4.16 -11.44 -26.87
N VAL A 413 -3.86 -10.24 -26.37
CA VAL A 413 -3.24 -10.06 -25.04
C VAL A 413 -4.10 -10.66 -23.93
N LEU A 414 -5.41 -10.38 -23.91
CA LEU A 414 -6.34 -10.95 -22.94
C LEU A 414 -6.42 -12.48 -23.05
N HIS A 415 -6.37 -13.01 -24.27
CA HIS A 415 -6.31 -14.46 -24.47
C HIS A 415 -5.03 -15.07 -23.89
N TRP A 416 -3.86 -14.51 -24.21
CA TRP A 416 -2.58 -14.98 -23.68
C TRP A 416 -2.49 -14.87 -22.15
N LEU A 417 -3.05 -13.80 -21.56
CA LEU A 417 -3.20 -13.67 -20.11
C LEU A 417 -4.07 -14.79 -19.52
N SER A 418 -5.16 -15.12 -20.19
CA SER A 418 -6.05 -16.21 -19.77
C SER A 418 -5.32 -17.57 -19.84
N VAL A 419 -4.58 -17.84 -20.93
CA VAL A 419 -3.79 -19.07 -21.04
C VAL A 419 -2.73 -19.15 -19.95
N ALA A 420 -2.01 -18.05 -19.70
CA ALA A 420 -1.03 -17.97 -18.61
C ALA A 420 -1.66 -18.24 -17.23
N LEU A 421 -2.87 -17.73 -16.94
CA LEU A 421 -3.59 -18.02 -15.70
C LEU A 421 -3.91 -19.51 -15.56
N HIS A 422 -4.42 -20.14 -16.62
CA HIS A 422 -4.80 -21.56 -16.61
C HIS A 422 -3.60 -22.50 -16.58
N SER A 423 -2.41 -22.01 -16.96
CA SER A 423 -1.17 -22.78 -16.89
C SER A 423 -0.59 -22.93 -15.48
N LEU A 424 -1.10 -22.18 -14.49
CA LEU A 424 -0.66 -22.30 -13.10
C LEU A 424 -1.24 -23.58 -12.49
N GLU A 425 -0.38 -24.59 -12.27
CA GLU A 425 -0.81 -25.86 -11.70
C GLU A 425 -1.11 -25.74 -10.19
N PRO A 426 -2.16 -26.41 -9.68
CA PRO A 426 -2.48 -26.41 -8.25
C PRO A 426 -1.31 -26.85 -7.36
N SER A 427 -0.49 -27.81 -7.82
CA SER A 427 0.69 -28.28 -7.11
C SER A 427 1.77 -27.20 -6.96
N ASP A 428 1.97 -26.36 -7.97
CA ASP A 428 2.94 -25.26 -7.93
C ASP A 428 2.48 -24.18 -6.95
N ILE A 429 1.19 -23.83 -6.99
CA ILE A 429 0.59 -22.88 -6.07
C ILE A 429 0.76 -23.37 -4.62
N VAL A 430 0.38 -24.62 -4.35
CA VAL A 430 0.54 -25.25 -3.04
C VAL A 430 1.99 -25.25 -2.57
N SER A 431 2.92 -25.61 -3.46
CA SER A 431 4.36 -25.64 -3.14
C SER A 431 4.86 -24.26 -2.71
N THR A 432 4.47 -23.20 -3.42
CA THR A 432 4.88 -21.83 -3.08
C THR A 432 4.23 -21.32 -1.78
N TRP A 433 3.02 -21.75 -1.46
CA TRP A 433 2.41 -21.50 -0.14
C TRP A 433 3.19 -22.17 1.00
N ILE A 434 3.62 -23.41 0.82
CA ILE A 434 4.45 -24.11 1.83
C ILE A 434 5.80 -23.41 1.98
N GLN A 435 6.47 -23.09 0.87
CA GLN A 435 7.76 -22.38 0.86
C GLN A 435 7.68 -20.98 1.49
N SER A 436 6.53 -20.31 1.39
CA SER A 436 6.33 -18.97 1.96
C SER A 436 6.45 -18.89 3.48
N GLY A 437 6.19 -20.02 4.17
CA GLY A 437 6.12 -20.08 5.63
C GLY A 437 4.90 -19.40 6.24
N LEU A 438 3.97 -18.85 5.43
CA LEU A 438 2.77 -18.16 5.93
C LEU A 438 1.72 -19.10 6.54
N LEU A 439 1.76 -20.39 6.20
CA LEU A 439 0.81 -21.38 6.71
C LEU A 439 1.31 -21.98 8.04
N PRO A 440 0.41 -22.20 9.02
CA PRO A 440 0.75 -22.95 10.22
C PRO A 440 0.95 -24.44 9.89
N SER A 441 1.69 -25.16 10.74
CA SER A 441 2.03 -26.57 10.52
C SER A 441 0.80 -27.48 10.37
N SER A 442 -0.30 -27.16 11.06
CA SER A 442 -1.59 -27.87 10.95
C SER A 442 -2.17 -27.79 9.53
N THR A 443 -2.20 -26.57 8.97
CA THR A 443 -2.64 -26.33 7.59
C THR A 443 -1.68 -26.95 6.57
N VAL A 444 -0.37 -26.88 6.79
CA VAL A 444 0.62 -27.54 5.89
C VAL A 444 0.37 -29.05 5.83
N ALA A 445 0.17 -29.71 6.97
CA ALA A 445 -0.13 -31.13 7.02
C ALA A 445 -1.43 -31.48 6.27
N SER A 446 -2.46 -30.64 6.42
CA SER A 446 -3.71 -30.76 5.67
C SER A 446 -3.47 -30.67 4.16
N VAL A 447 -2.78 -29.64 3.69
CA VAL A 447 -2.48 -29.42 2.25
C VAL A 447 -1.69 -30.59 1.66
N MET A 448 -0.67 -31.08 2.35
CA MET A 448 0.16 -32.20 1.89
C MET A 448 -0.60 -33.53 1.84
N SER A 449 -1.73 -33.66 2.57
CA SER A 449 -2.58 -34.85 2.49
C SER A 449 -3.44 -34.88 1.23
N TYR A 450 -3.86 -33.70 0.74
CA TYR A 450 -4.70 -33.58 -0.47
C TYR A 450 -3.87 -33.52 -1.75
N HIS A 451 -2.66 -32.96 -1.69
CA HIS A 451 -1.79 -32.78 -2.85
C HIS A 451 -0.53 -33.62 -2.71
N ARG A 452 -0.27 -34.48 -3.72
CA ARG A 452 1.07 -35.03 -3.91
C ARG A 452 1.97 -33.89 -4.37
N VAL A 453 2.62 -33.19 -3.43
CA VAL A 453 3.58 -32.14 -3.74
C VAL A 453 4.76 -32.78 -4.47
N SER A 454 4.69 -32.78 -5.81
CA SER A 454 5.81 -33.15 -6.66
C SER A 454 6.73 -31.95 -6.71
N ALA A 455 7.96 -32.09 -6.18
CA ALA A 455 8.99 -31.05 -6.22
C ALA A 455 9.56 -30.85 -7.64
N ARG A 456 8.73 -30.91 -8.68
CA ARG A 456 9.16 -30.59 -10.04
C ARG A 456 9.04 -29.08 -10.21
N PRO A 457 10.14 -28.37 -10.44
CA PRO A 457 10.07 -26.95 -10.74
C PRO A 457 9.29 -26.73 -12.04
N SER A 458 8.53 -25.64 -12.10
CA SER A 458 7.87 -25.19 -13.33
C SER A 458 8.87 -25.11 -14.48
N LYS A 459 8.53 -25.72 -15.61
CA LYS A 459 9.33 -25.69 -16.84
C LYS A 459 9.05 -24.48 -17.71
N ALA A 460 8.18 -23.57 -17.30
CA ALA A 460 7.74 -22.47 -18.14
C ALA A 460 8.89 -21.61 -18.69
N VAL A 461 9.90 -21.34 -17.86
CA VAL A 461 11.09 -20.58 -18.27
C VAL A 461 11.97 -21.37 -19.23
N GLU A 462 12.11 -22.69 -19.02
CA GLU A 462 12.84 -23.59 -19.90
C GLU A 462 12.15 -23.71 -21.28
N ASP A 463 10.82 -23.87 -21.28
CA ASP A 463 10.00 -23.95 -22.49
C ASP A 463 10.11 -22.64 -23.31
N LEU A 464 10.05 -21.49 -22.63
CA LEU A 464 10.25 -20.18 -23.26
C LEU A 464 11.66 -20.03 -23.84
N GLN A 465 12.68 -20.45 -23.09
CA GLN A 465 14.06 -20.41 -23.54
C GLN A 465 14.27 -21.28 -24.79
N TRP A 466 13.66 -22.48 -24.81
CA TRP A 466 13.71 -23.37 -25.95
C TRP A 466 13.05 -22.76 -27.19
N LEU A 467 11.85 -22.18 -27.05
CA LEU A 467 11.14 -21.51 -28.14
C LEU A 467 11.93 -20.33 -28.70
N LEU A 468 12.53 -19.50 -27.84
CA LEU A 468 13.39 -18.39 -28.25
C LEU A 468 14.59 -18.87 -29.08
N THR A 469 15.23 -19.97 -28.67
CA THR A 469 16.36 -20.56 -29.41
C THR A 469 15.91 -21.12 -30.76
N GLU A 470 14.74 -21.76 -30.82
CA GLU A 470 14.17 -22.26 -32.07
C GLU A 470 13.87 -21.12 -33.06
N ILE A 471 13.20 -20.06 -32.60
CA ILE A 471 12.88 -18.89 -33.41
C ILE A 471 14.15 -18.21 -33.92
N ALA A 472 15.16 -18.05 -33.06
CA ALA A 472 16.44 -17.46 -33.45
C ALA A 472 17.13 -18.25 -34.57
N ALA A 473 16.99 -19.58 -34.59
CA ALA A 473 17.55 -20.44 -35.62
C ALA A 473 16.75 -20.40 -36.94
N GLN A 474 15.41 -20.35 -36.86
CA GLN A 474 14.54 -20.40 -38.04
C GLN A 474 14.31 -19.03 -38.70
N MET A 475 14.23 -17.96 -37.90
CA MET A 475 13.96 -16.60 -38.37
C MET A 475 14.71 -15.58 -37.51
N PRO A 476 16.04 -15.43 -37.69
CA PRO A 476 16.86 -14.46 -36.95
C PRO A 476 16.30 -13.03 -36.86
N PRO A 477 15.67 -12.43 -37.91
CA PRO A 477 15.15 -11.06 -37.81
C PRO A 477 13.88 -10.92 -36.97
N PHE A 478 13.24 -12.03 -36.54
CA PHE A 478 11.99 -11.98 -35.77
C PHE A 478 12.19 -11.41 -34.36
N LEU A 479 13.22 -11.86 -33.64
CA LEU A 479 13.47 -11.40 -32.25
C LEU A 479 13.74 -9.88 -32.18
N PRO A 480 14.61 -9.29 -33.03
CA PRO A 480 14.76 -7.84 -33.08
C PRO A 480 13.47 -7.11 -33.48
N TRP A 481 12.63 -7.69 -34.34
CA TRP A 481 11.37 -7.08 -34.78
C TRP A 481 10.36 -6.93 -33.63
N ILE A 482 10.31 -7.90 -32.71
CA ILE A 482 9.51 -7.83 -31.48
C ILE A 482 10.22 -7.08 -30.33
N GLY A 483 11.38 -6.48 -30.57
CA GLY A 483 12.12 -5.71 -29.59
C GLY A 483 12.96 -6.53 -28.60
N ILE A 484 13.28 -7.79 -28.93
CA ILE A 484 14.14 -8.67 -28.12
C ILE A 484 15.56 -8.70 -28.73
N PRO A 485 16.60 -8.26 -27.99
CA PRO A 485 17.96 -8.20 -28.51
C PRO A 485 18.65 -9.57 -28.57
N GLU A 486 18.28 -10.50 -27.69
CA GLU A 486 18.89 -11.83 -27.58
C GLU A 486 17.88 -12.90 -27.13
N ALA A 487 18.12 -14.15 -27.51
CA ALA A 487 17.29 -15.29 -27.13
C ALA A 487 17.52 -15.67 -25.65
N ASN A 488 17.03 -14.84 -24.73
CA ASN A 488 17.19 -15.01 -23.28
C ASN A 488 15.85 -14.82 -22.57
N ALA A 489 15.28 -15.92 -22.08
CA ALA A 489 13.97 -15.94 -21.45
C ALA A 489 13.92 -15.09 -20.17
N GLN A 490 14.97 -15.16 -19.34
CA GLN A 490 15.01 -14.45 -18.06
C GLN A 490 15.06 -12.94 -18.26
N LEU A 491 15.89 -12.45 -19.20
CA LEU A 491 15.91 -11.03 -19.54
C LEU A 491 14.55 -10.52 -20.00
N TRP A 492 13.79 -11.34 -20.73
CA TRP A 492 12.48 -10.93 -21.21
C TRP A 492 11.43 -10.86 -20.10
N ILE A 493 11.44 -11.83 -19.18
CA ILE A 493 10.59 -11.82 -17.99
C ILE A 493 10.91 -10.62 -17.07
N ASP A 494 12.20 -10.25 -17.00
CA ASP A 494 12.70 -9.19 -16.14
C ASP A 494 12.60 -7.79 -16.77
N MET A 495 12.19 -7.68 -18.05
CA MET A 495 12.00 -6.38 -18.72
C MET A 495 11.12 -5.42 -17.92
N GLU A 496 10.18 -5.93 -17.11
CA GLU A 496 9.32 -5.10 -16.25
C GLU A 496 9.64 -5.15 -14.75
N GLY A 497 10.71 -5.85 -14.33
CA GLY A 497 10.95 -6.30 -12.95
C GLY A 497 11.10 -5.22 -11.87
N LYS A 498 11.07 -3.93 -12.24
CA LYS A 498 11.18 -2.78 -11.30
C LYS A 498 10.10 -1.71 -11.51
N ALA A 499 9.13 -1.94 -12.39
CA ALA A 499 8.15 -0.92 -12.72
C ALA A 499 7.11 -0.78 -11.59
N SER A 500 6.90 0.44 -11.07
CA SER A 500 5.91 0.69 -10.01
C SER A 500 4.51 0.34 -10.50
N VAL A 501 3.82 -0.58 -9.82
CA VAL A 501 2.48 -1.08 -10.15
C VAL A 501 1.38 -0.56 -9.24
N THR A 502 1.77 -0.01 -8.10
CA THR A 502 0.87 0.61 -7.14
C THR A 502 1.03 2.11 -7.21
N ASP A 503 -0.08 2.84 -7.06
CA ASP A 503 0.00 4.27 -6.81
C ASP A 503 0.80 4.52 -5.52
N PRO A 504 1.89 5.31 -5.59
CA PRO A 504 2.61 5.71 -4.39
C PRO A 504 1.69 6.45 -3.41
N GLY A 505 0.53 6.96 -3.85
CA GLY A 505 -0.62 7.22 -2.98
C GLY A 505 -0.45 8.31 -1.93
N VAL A 506 0.70 9.00 -1.94
CA VAL A 506 0.99 10.13 -1.05
C VAL A 506 0.27 11.36 -1.58
N ASP A 507 -1.01 11.45 -1.25
CA ASP A 507 -1.82 12.63 -1.54
C ASP A 507 -1.83 13.53 -0.30
N ASP A 508 -1.03 14.59 -0.36
CA ASP A 508 -0.92 15.57 0.72
C ASP A 508 -2.28 16.17 1.11
N VAL A 509 -3.18 16.35 0.16
CA VAL A 509 -4.52 16.93 0.40
C VAL A 509 -5.36 15.95 1.19
N GLN A 510 -5.36 14.66 0.83
CA GLN A 510 -6.03 13.63 1.62
C GLN A 510 -5.44 13.50 3.03
N ILE A 511 -4.11 13.53 3.15
CA ILE A 511 -3.44 13.44 4.45
C ILE A 511 -3.87 14.61 5.35
N ILE A 512 -3.80 15.83 4.84
CA ILE A 512 -4.21 17.05 5.55
C ILE A 512 -5.69 16.95 5.96
N ARG A 513 -6.58 16.67 5.01
CA ARG A 513 -8.03 16.55 5.28
C ARG A 513 -8.33 15.49 6.33
N SER A 514 -7.72 14.31 6.23
CA SER A 514 -7.94 13.21 7.19
C SER A 514 -7.56 13.61 8.63
N VAL A 515 -6.48 14.38 8.80
CA VAL A 515 -6.04 14.86 10.11
C VAL A 515 -6.99 15.95 10.60
N LEU A 516 -7.37 16.89 9.74
CA LEU A 516 -8.26 17.99 10.13
C LEU A 516 -9.66 17.51 10.50
N VAL A 517 -10.23 16.54 9.77
CA VAL A 517 -11.50 15.89 10.10
C VAL A 517 -11.40 15.20 11.47
N LYS A 518 -10.33 14.44 11.71
CA LYS A 518 -10.08 13.76 12.99
C LYS A 518 -10.07 14.74 14.17
N HIS A 519 -9.55 15.96 13.98
CA HIS A 519 -9.50 16.99 15.03
C HIS A 519 -10.71 17.96 15.00
N GLY A 520 -11.69 17.74 14.12
CA GLY A 520 -12.90 18.56 14.02
C GLY A 520 -12.70 19.95 13.40
N TYR A 521 -11.61 20.16 12.66
CA TYR A 521 -11.28 21.43 11.99
C TYR A 521 -11.75 21.49 10.54
N LEU A 522 -12.34 20.40 10.04
CA LEU A 522 -12.96 20.32 8.73
C LEU A 522 -14.27 19.54 8.88
N GLU A 523 -15.38 20.14 8.46
CA GLU A 523 -16.69 19.50 8.45
C GLU A 523 -16.79 18.56 7.23
N MET A 524 -17.23 17.32 7.47
CA MET A 524 -17.59 16.40 6.40
C MET A 524 -18.92 16.85 5.80
N ARG A 525 -18.90 17.45 4.60
CA ARG A 525 -20.12 17.52 3.79
C ARG A 525 -20.41 16.11 3.26
N PRO A 526 -21.62 15.56 3.44
CA PRO A 526 -22.04 14.39 2.67
C PRO A 526 -21.97 14.81 1.19
N GLY A 527 -21.13 14.16 0.40
CA GLY A 527 -21.00 14.42 -1.05
C GLY A 527 -19.57 14.55 -1.59
N ASN A 528 -18.56 14.93 -0.80
CA ASN A 528 -17.21 15.18 -1.33
C ASN A 528 -16.31 13.95 -1.52
N LEU A 529 -16.84 12.74 -1.30
CA LEU A 529 -16.20 11.49 -1.74
C LEU A 529 -16.96 10.82 -2.91
N GLU A 530 -18.12 11.36 -3.30
CA GLU A 530 -19.01 10.77 -4.30
C GLU A 530 -18.97 11.49 -5.66
N GLU A 531 -18.37 12.68 -5.78
CA GLU A 531 -18.25 13.36 -7.10
C GLU A 531 -17.11 12.83 -8.02
N SER A 532 -16.69 11.58 -7.81
CA SER A 532 -16.00 10.77 -8.85
C SER A 532 -16.81 9.53 -9.23
N VAL A 533 -18.04 9.44 -8.72
CA VAL A 533 -19.00 8.38 -8.95
C VAL A 533 -20.16 9.02 -9.74
N GLU A 534 -20.56 8.36 -10.81
CA GLU A 534 -21.63 8.73 -11.75
C GLU A 534 -21.20 9.53 -13.00
N GLY A 535 -20.64 8.78 -13.96
CA GLY A 535 -21.16 8.89 -15.31
C GLY A 535 -22.64 8.47 -15.30
N ILE A 536 -23.53 9.47 -15.32
CA ILE A 536 -24.90 9.47 -15.86
C ILE A 536 -25.68 8.14 -15.69
N VAL A 537 -26.46 8.03 -14.61
CA VAL A 537 -27.88 7.63 -14.72
C VAL A 537 -28.67 8.45 -13.71
N SER A 538 -29.50 9.36 -14.21
CA SER A 538 -30.36 10.22 -13.41
C SER A 538 -31.42 9.44 -12.63
N SER A 539 -31.53 9.69 -11.32
CA SER A 539 -32.84 9.73 -10.67
C SER A 539 -32.89 10.84 -9.59
N SER A 540 -33.67 11.87 -9.94
CA SER A 540 -34.02 13.12 -9.27
C SER A 540 -34.26 13.11 -7.76
N ALA A 541 -33.79 14.17 -7.09
CA ALA A 541 -34.61 14.99 -6.19
C ALA A 541 -34.02 16.41 -5.97
N ASN A 542 -34.66 17.40 -6.62
CA ASN A 542 -34.85 18.81 -6.23
C ASN A 542 -33.65 19.75 -5.98
N VAL A 543 -33.07 20.26 -7.07
CA VAL A 543 -32.66 21.68 -7.18
C VAL A 543 -33.24 22.22 -8.49
N SER A 544 -34.08 23.26 -8.39
CA SER A 544 -34.72 23.92 -9.53
C SER A 544 -33.71 24.81 -10.25
N GLU A 545 -33.00 24.27 -11.24
CA GLU A 545 -32.39 25.10 -12.27
C GLU A 545 -33.48 25.63 -13.23
N PRO A 546 -33.46 26.92 -13.60
CA PRO A 546 -34.43 27.47 -14.52
C PRO A 546 -34.23 26.84 -15.91
N VAL A 547 -35.30 26.22 -16.42
CA VAL A 547 -35.34 25.71 -17.80
C VAL A 547 -34.96 26.85 -18.75
N PRO A 548 -33.95 26.68 -19.62
CA PRO A 548 -33.53 27.73 -20.56
C PRO A 548 -34.71 28.11 -21.44
N ASN A 549 -34.98 29.40 -21.54
CA ASN A 549 -36.13 29.88 -22.30
C ASN A 549 -35.86 29.72 -23.81
N LYS A 550 -36.91 29.79 -24.62
CA LYS A 550 -36.84 29.61 -26.08
C LYS A 550 -35.77 30.49 -26.75
N ARG A 551 -35.52 31.70 -26.21
CA ARG A 551 -34.52 32.64 -26.73
C ARG A 551 -33.11 32.15 -26.49
N ASP A 552 -32.82 31.63 -25.29
CA ASP A 552 -31.49 31.12 -24.92
C ASP A 552 -31.09 29.94 -25.81
N VAL A 553 -32.05 29.04 -26.09
CA VAL A 553 -31.86 27.90 -26.99
C VAL A 553 -31.60 28.36 -28.43
N TRP A 554 -32.31 29.39 -28.89
CA TRP A 554 -32.13 29.93 -30.24
C TRP A 554 -30.79 30.64 -30.41
N GLU A 555 -30.35 31.40 -29.41
CA GLU A 555 -29.05 32.06 -29.41
C GLU A 555 -27.90 31.03 -29.42
N ALA A 556 -28.02 29.93 -28.66
CA ALA A 556 -27.06 28.83 -28.68
C ALA A 556 -26.99 28.15 -30.06
N ILE A 557 -28.13 27.89 -30.71
CA ILE A 557 -28.18 27.31 -32.07
C ILE A 557 -27.53 28.27 -33.09
N ASP A 558 -27.76 29.57 -32.98
CA ASP A 558 -27.15 30.54 -33.89
C ASP A 558 -25.63 30.69 -33.67
N LEU A 559 -25.17 30.57 -32.41
CA LEU A 559 -23.74 30.53 -32.07
C LEU A 559 -23.06 29.31 -32.70
N LEU A 560 -23.69 28.12 -32.60
CA LEU A 560 -23.20 26.89 -33.22
C LEU A 560 -23.16 26.98 -34.74
N LYS A 561 -24.17 27.59 -35.38
CA LYS A 561 -24.16 27.86 -36.83
C LYS A 561 -23.01 28.77 -37.24
N ARG A 562 -22.69 29.79 -36.44
CA ARG A 562 -21.53 30.67 -36.70
C ARG A 562 -20.23 29.89 -36.58
N TYR A 563 -20.09 29.06 -35.56
CA TYR A 563 -18.89 28.24 -35.36
C TYR A 563 -18.67 27.28 -36.54
N VAL A 564 -19.72 26.57 -36.97
CA VAL A 564 -19.68 25.64 -38.11
C VAL A 564 -19.40 26.35 -39.45
N ARG A 565 -19.78 27.62 -39.60
CA ARG A 565 -19.46 28.43 -40.79
C ARG A 565 -18.02 28.94 -40.81
N VAL A 566 -17.40 29.09 -39.64
CA VAL A 566 -16.05 29.66 -39.48
C VAL A 566 -14.98 28.57 -39.43
N SER A 567 -15.32 27.33 -39.04
CA SER A 567 -14.39 26.19 -39.11
C SER A 567 -14.08 25.85 -40.58
N GLY A 568 -12.88 26.19 -41.04
CA GLY A 568 -12.44 26.17 -42.44
C GLY A 568 -12.27 24.79 -43.11
N GLN A 569 -13.16 23.82 -42.86
CA GLN A 569 -13.26 22.59 -43.67
C GLN A 569 -14.58 22.58 -44.45
N ALA A 570 -14.51 22.31 -45.75
CA ALA A 570 -15.64 22.36 -46.69
C ALA A 570 -16.60 21.16 -46.54
N PRO A 571 -17.83 21.22 -47.09
CA PRO A 571 -18.92 22.13 -46.78
C PRO A 571 -19.92 21.46 -45.80
N HIS A 572 -20.06 22.00 -44.58
CA HIS A 572 -21.00 21.50 -43.54
C HIS A 572 -22.47 21.89 -43.78
N ILE A 573 -22.92 21.86 -45.04
CA ILE A 573 -24.32 22.12 -45.40
C ILE A 573 -25.28 21.18 -44.63
N PRO A 574 -25.02 19.86 -44.49
CA PRO A 574 -25.91 18.97 -43.75
C PRO A 574 -26.09 19.35 -42.27
N SER A 575 -25.01 19.77 -41.61
CA SER A 575 -25.02 20.19 -40.20
C SER A 575 -25.79 21.50 -40.02
N ILE A 576 -25.64 22.45 -40.94
CA ILE A 576 -26.39 23.70 -40.92
C ILE A 576 -27.89 23.45 -41.21
N VAL A 577 -28.22 22.52 -42.12
CA VAL A 577 -29.60 22.11 -42.38
C VAL A 577 -30.22 21.45 -41.14
N ALA A 578 -29.50 20.56 -40.46
CA ALA A 578 -29.97 19.92 -39.23
C ALA A 578 -30.23 20.96 -38.11
N LEU A 579 -29.33 21.93 -37.94
CA LEU A 579 -29.50 23.03 -36.97
C LEU A 579 -30.66 23.98 -37.34
N ASN A 580 -30.98 24.14 -38.63
CA ASN A 580 -32.16 24.88 -39.08
C ASN A 580 -33.45 24.10 -38.82
N ALA A 581 -33.46 22.79 -39.02
CA ALA A 581 -34.60 21.93 -38.71
C ALA A 581 -34.92 21.93 -37.21
N LEU A 582 -33.89 21.85 -36.35
CA LEU A 582 -34.02 21.99 -34.89
C LEU A 582 -34.61 23.34 -34.47
N LYS A 583 -34.12 24.46 -35.03
CA LYS A 583 -34.69 25.79 -34.77
C LYS A 583 -36.15 25.93 -35.25
N SER A 584 -36.49 25.27 -36.35
CA SER A 584 -37.86 25.29 -36.91
C SER A 584 -38.82 24.41 -36.10
N SER A 585 -38.37 23.26 -35.61
CA SER A 585 -39.16 22.37 -34.75
C SER A 585 -39.46 23.01 -33.39
N THR A 586 -38.54 23.80 -32.85
CA THR A 586 -38.74 24.58 -31.61
C THR A 586 -39.57 25.85 -31.83
N ALA A 587 -39.85 26.24 -33.08
CA ALA A 587 -40.77 27.33 -33.38
C ALA A 587 -42.25 26.92 -33.19
N ASN A 588 -42.58 25.65 -33.45
CA ASN A 588 -43.94 25.10 -33.40
C ASN A 588 -44.38 24.58 -32.03
N LEU A 589 -43.49 24.58 -31.04
CA LEU A 589 -43.83 24.35 -29.63
C LEU A 589 -44.10 25.72 -29.00
N SER A 590 -45.38 26.09 -28.94
CA SER A 590 -45.93 27.18 -28.15
C SER A 590 -46.62 26.62 -26.92
#